data_AF-A0A6G0XYK0-F1
#
_entry.id   AF-A0A6G0XYK0-F1
#
_cell.length_a   1.000
_cell.length_b   1.000
_cell.length_c   1.000
_cell.angle_alpha   90.00
_cell.angle_beta   90.00
_cell.angle_gamma   90.00
#
_symmetry.space_group_name_H-M   'P 1'
#
loop_
_entity.id
_entity.type
_entity.pdbx_description
1 polymer ?
#
loop_
_entity_poly.entity_id
_entity_poly.type
_entity_poly.pdbx_seq_one_letter_code
_entity_poly.pdbx_strand_id
1 'polypeptide(L)'
;MCPQSKAQTNYFSKMTTPPDIEASTPRETSYVAEVKPRAWYDGNFSFWWLLGAILGLWFTRYKGLGILFSLLPSATGRKMGPFFAIHLVTAALFLGICIYNVFHTPSHGGSYRAVHIVLGRMAMIAGLLSFSCGAVTAWWERYNGHNGFAIGITIGGVDQVCTQLYGWYQIRRNRNVQKHKFGMASTFFFGCLIAMWTRIVPSLGGAGESSAWGPPVAVAIGMIFGLLGLRAAFKQKWI
;
A
#
# COMPACT_ATOMS: atom_id res chain seq x y z
N MET A 1 5.31 0.51 -28.29
CA MET A 1 4.06 -0.13 -28.74
C MET A 1 4.10 -1.58 -28.29
N CYS A 2 3.25 -1.96 -27.33
CA CYS A 2 3.27 -3.28 -26.68
C CYS A 2 2.02 -4.06 -27.12
N PRO A 3 2.10 -5.37 -27.46
CA PRO A 3 1.01 -6.07 -28.09
C PRO A 3 -0.14 -6.27 -27.09
N GLN A 4 -1.35 -5.87 -27.49
CA GLN A 4 -2.58 -6.20 -26.78
C GLN A 4 -2.75 -7.72 -26.74
N SER A 5 -2.72 -8.32 -25.54
CA SER A 5 -3.04 -9.73 -25.38
C SER A 5 -4.55 -9.93 -25.57
N LYS A 6 -4.91 -10.36 -26.77
CA LYS A 6 -6.19 -11.01 -27.09
C LYS A 6 -6.28 -12.30 -26.25
N ALA A 7 -6.97 -12.23 -25.13
CA ALA A 7 -7.36 -13.40 -24.36
C ALA A 7 -8.80 -13.20 -23.85
N GLN A 8 -9.70 -12.90 -24.78
CA GLN A 8 -11.16 -12.94 -24.60
C GLN A 8 -11.80 -12.97 -26.00
N THR A 9 -11.60 -14.07 -26.73
CA THR A 9 -12.35 -14.42 -27.95
C THR A 9 -11.94 -15.82 -28.38
N ASN A 10 -12.37 -16.83 -27.61
CA ASN A 10 -12.42 -18.23 -28.05
C ASN A 10 -13.81 -18.80 -27.72
N TYR A 11 -14.83 -18.03 -28.09
CA TYR A 11 -16.20 -18.49 -28.27
C TYR A 11 -16.63 -17.91 -29.61
N PHE A 12 -16.20 -18.54 -30.70
CA PHE A 12 -16.93 -18.68 -31.98
C PHE A 12 -15.98 -19.22 -33.05
N SER A 13 -16.48 -20.19 -33.80
CA SER A 13 -15.95 -20.69 -35.07
C SER A 13 -14.86 -21.77 -35.02
N LYS A 14 -15.30 -23.00 -34.75
CA LYS A 14 -14.99 -24.15 -35.62
C LYS A 14 -16.28 -24.94 -35.85
N MET A 15 -17.05 -24.54 -36.86
CA MET A 15 -17.97 -25.45 -37.56
C MET A 15 -17.19 -26.12 -38.67
N THR A 16 -16.68 -27.31 -38.38
CA THR A 16 -16.39 -28.35 -39.36
C THR A 16 -17.24 -29.55 -38.96
N THR A 17 -17.84 -30.17 -39.97
CA THR A 17 -18.84 -31.25 -39.99
C THR A 17 -18.74 -32.35 -38.91
N PRO A 18 -19.87 -33.00 -38.60
CA PRO A 18 -20.08 -33.75 -37.36
C PRO A 18 -19.41 -35.14 -37.41
N PRO A 19 -18.61 -35.52 -36.41
CA PRO A 19 -18.41 -36.92 -36.08
C PRO A 19 -19.61 -37.41 -35.25
N ASP A 20 -19.91 -38.69 -35.42
CA ASP A 20 -21.09 -39.40 -34.93
C ASP A 20 -21.45 -39.07 -33.48
N ILE A 21 -22.76 -38.89 -33.25
CA ILE A 21 -23.36 -38.59 -31.96
C ILE A 21 -23.27 -39.87 -31.11
N GLU A 22 -22.13 -40.10 -30.47
CA GLU A 22 -22.10 -40.86 -29.23
C GLU A 22 -22.92 -40.05 -28.21
N ALA A 23 -23.92 -40.70 -27.63
CA ALA A 23 -24.76 -40.16 -26.57
C ALA A 23 -23.88 -39.77 -25.37
N SER A 24 -23.36 -38.55 -25.41
CA SER A 24 -22.48 -38.01 -24.37
C SER A 24 -23.27 -37.97 -23.08
N THR A 25 -22.83 -38.76 -22.10
CA THR A 25 -23.28 -38.71 -20.71
C THR A 25 -23.50 -37.26 -20.28
N PRO A 26 -24.67 -36.92 -19.69
CA PRO A 26 -24.96 -35.55 -19.28
C PRO A 26 -23.82 -35.05 -18.39
N ARG A 27 -23.16 -34.00 -18.87
CA ARG A 27 -22.04 -33.36 -18.19
C ARG A 27 -22.56 -32.92 -16.82
N GLU A 28 -22.12 -33.60 -15.78
CA GLU A 28 -22.45 -33.29 -14.40
C GLU A 28 -22.04 -31.83 -14.17
N THR A 29 -23.02 -30.92 -14.18
CA THR A 29 -22.81 -29.50 -13.91
C THR A 29 -22.44 -29.42 -12.45
N SER A 30 -21.14 -29.53 -12.16
CA SER A 30 -20.59 -29.37 -10.82
C SER A 30 -21.13 -28.05 -10.27
N TYR A 31 -22.02 -28.16 -9.29
CA TYR A 31 -22.67 -27.02 -8.67
C TYR A 31 -21.55 -26.17 -8.05
N VAL A 32 -21.20 -25.04 -8.68
CA VAL A 32 -20.24 -24.11 -8.10
C VAL A 32 -20.96 -23.49 -6.93
N ALA A 33 -20.68 -23.99 -5.71
CA ALA A 33 -21.27 -23.47 -4.49
C ALA A 33 -21.15 -21.95 -4.48
N GLU A 34 -22.29 -21.27 -4.32
CA GLU A 34 -22.35 -19.82 -4.30
C GLU A 34 -21.56 -19.32 -3.08
N VAL A 35 -20.43 -18.67 -3.33
CA VAL A 35 -19.60 -18.12 -2.27
C VAL A 35 -20.30 -16.87 -1.74
N LYS A 36 -20.96 -17.02 -0.58
CA LYS A 36 -21.63 -15.90 0.10
C LYS A 36 -20.62 -14.78 0.40
N PRO A 37 -20.90 -13.52 0.02
CA PRO A 37 -20.04 -12.39 0.37
C PRO A 37 -19.81 -12.29 1.88
N ARG A 38 -18.59 -11.93 2.27
CA ARG A 38 -18.25 -11.70 3.69
C ARG A 38 -18.99 -10.48 4.23
N ALA A 39 -19.31 -10.49 5.52
CA ALA A 39 -19.92 -9.34 6.15
C ALA A 39 -18.96 -8.14 6.15
N TRP A 40 -19.50 -6.93 6.18
CA TRP A 40 -18.69 -5.71 6.09
C TRP A 40 -17.70 -5.52 7.27
N TYR A 41 -18.01 -6.11 8.43
CA TYR A 41 -17.15 -6.08 9.62
C TYR A 41 -16.09 -7.19 9.64
N ASP A 42 -16.14 -8.13 8.69
CA ASP A 42 -15.19 -9.25 8.57
C ASP A 42 -13.91 -8.82 7.82
N GLY A 43 -13.34 -7.67 8.20
CA GLY A 43 -12.08 -7.17 7.63
C GLY A 43 -10.84 -7.94 8.14
N ASN A 44 -9.64 -7.55 7.67
CA ASN A 44 -8.38 -8.03 8.27
C ASN A 44 -8.01 -7.22 9.50
N PHE A 45 -8.90 -7.24 10.48
CA PHE A 45 -8.68 -6.59 11.76
C PHE A 45 -7.63 -7.36 12.55
N SER A 46 -6.41 -6.80 12.59
CA SER A 46 -5.41 -7.15 13.59
C SER A 46 -5.08 -5.91 14.41
N PHE A 47 -4.65 -6.12 15.66
CA PHE A 47 -4.16 -5.03 16.51
C PHE A 47 -3.07 -4.20 15.79
N TRP A 48 -2.20 -4.85 15.03
CA TRP A 48 -1.12 -4.20 14.26
C TRP A 48 -1.62 -3.30 13.15
N TRP A 49 -2.68 -3.73 12.44
CA TRP A 49 -3.33 -2.92 11.42
C TRP A 49 -4.01 -1.70 12.02
N LEU A 50 -4.75 -1.89 13.12
CA LEU A 50 -5.41 -0.79 13.81
C LEU A 50 -4.40 0.23 14.33
N LEU A 51 -3.35 -0.23 15.01
CA LEU A 51 -2.30 0.63 15.54
C LEU A 51 -1.56 1.35 14.40
N GLY A 52 -1.20 0.64 13.33
CA GLY A 52 -0.59 1.25 12.14
C GLY A 52 -1.50 2.29 11.48
N ALA A 53 -2.81 2.05 11.40
CA ALA A 53 -3.77 3.00 10.83
C ALA A 53 -3.94 4.26 11.72
N ILE A 54 -3.99 4.09 13.05
CA ILE A 54 -4.06 5.21 14.00
C ILE A 54 -2.80 6.06 13.91
N LEU A 55 -1.61 5.44 13.92
CA LEU A 55 -0.33 6.13 13.73
C LEU A 55 -0.30 6.84 12.37
N GLY A 56 -0.76 6.11 11.33
CA GLY A 56 -1.12 6.56 9.99
C GLY A 56 -1.79 7.94 9.99
N LEU A 57 -3.01 7.94 10.50
CA LEU A 57 -3.88 9.10 10.52
C LEU A 57 -3.33 10.21 11.42
N TRP A 58 -2.71 9.87 12.55
CA TRP A 58 -2.08 10.85 13.44
C TRP A 58 -1.01 11.66 12.70
N PHE A 59 -0.06 11.00 12.05
CA PHE A 59 1.00 11.72 11.34
C PHE A 59 0.47 12.49 10.13
N THR A 60 -0.43 11.91 9.35
CA THR A 60 -1.02 12.61 8.21
C THR A 60 -1.77 13.85 8.67
N ARG A 61 -2.55 13.77 9.76
CA ARG A 61 -3.29 14.92 10.31
C ARG A 61 -2.37 15.96 10.94
N TYR A 62 -1.52 15.53 11.88
CA TYR A 62 -0.75 16.44 12.73
C TYR A 62 0.58 16.88 12.12
N LYS A 63 1.21 16.10 11.23
CA LYS A 63 2.50 16.47 10.62
C LYS A 63 2.40 16.72 9.12
N GLY A 64 1.45 16.09 8.43
CA GLY A 64 1.21 16.35 7.00
C GLY A 64 0.31 17.56 6.77
N LEU A 65 -0.99 17.41 7.06
CA LEU A 65 -2.02 18.41 6.77
C LEU A 65 -1.82 19.70 7.58
N GLY A 66 -1.33 19.61 8.81
CA GLY A 66 -0.96 20.78 9.60
C GLY A 66 0.05 21.69 8.89
N ILE A 67 1.05 21.10 8.21
CA ILE A 67 2.02 21.90 7.44
C ILE A 67 1.40 22.36 6.10
N LEU A 68 0.64 21.48 5.43
CA LEU A 68 -0.04 21.80 4.16
C LEU A 68 -0.96 23.02 4.26
N PHE A 69 -1.73 23.12 5.34
CA PHE A 69 -2.63 24.24 5.59
C PHE A 69 -1.99 25.37 6.40
N SER A 70 -0.65 25.37 6.53
CA SER A 70 0.10 26.39 7.28
C SER A 70 -0.33 26.57 8.74
N LEU A 71 -0.94 25.54 9.34
CA LEU A 71 -1.30 25.49 10.75
C LEU A 71 -0.09 25.16 11.64
N LEU A 72 0.98 24.62 11.04
CA LEU A 72 2.25 24.32 11.70
C LEU A 72 3.43 24.83 10.87
N PRO A 73 4.48 25.37 11.52
CA PRO A 73 5.68 25.79 10.82
C PRO A 73 6.43 24.58 10.24
N SER A 74 7.09 24.77 9.09
CA SER A 74 8.07 23.82 8.61
C SER A 74 9.32 23.84 9.51
N ALA A 75 10.04 22.72 9.59
CA ALA A 75 11.23 22.61 10.45
C ALA A 75 12.31 23.66 10.13
N THR A 76 12.37 24.11 8.87
CA THR A 76 13.33 25.11 8.39
C THR A 76 12.75 26.52 8.29
N GLY A 77 11.47 26.73 8.66
CA GLY A 77 10.78 28.01 8.47
C GLY A 77 10.50 28.40 7.02
N ARG A 78 10.89 27.55 6.04
CA ARG A 78 10.65 27.78 4.62
C ARG A 78 9.17 27.59 4.29
N LYS A 79 8.63 28.46 3.41
CA LYS A 79 7.29 28.29 2.82
C LYS A 79 7.24 26.97 2.06
N MET A 80 6.07 26.32 2.05
CA MET A 80 5.86 25.08 1.33
C MET A 80 6.00 25.27 -0.18
N GLY A 81 6.86 24.44 -0.78
CA GLY A 81 7.07 24.34 -2.22
C GLY A 81 6.11 23.33 -2.85
N PRO A 82 5.97 23.38 -4.19
CA PRO A 82 5.03 22.53 -4.92
C PRO A 82 5.36 21.03 -4.80
N PHE A 83 6.64 20.65 -4.80
CA PHE A 83 7.04 19.25 -4.66
C PHE A 83 6.67 18.68 -3.29
N PHE A 84 6.93 19.43 -2.23
CA PHE A 84 6.52 19.01 -0.89
C PHE A 84 5.00 18.89 -0.75
N ALA A 85 4.24 19.84 -1.31
CA ALA A 85 2.77 19.77 -1.32
C ALA A 85 2.26 18.52 -2.07
N ILE A 86 2.78 18.26 -3.28
CA ILE A 86 2.41 17.08 -4.07
C ILE A 86 2.77 15.80 -3.31
N HIS A 87 3.96 15.72 -2.72
CA HIS A 87 4.39 14.58 -1.91
C HIS A 87 3.41 14.33 -0.75
N LEU A 88 3.04 15.35 0.01
CA LEU A 88 2.11 15.23 1.15
C LEU A 88 0.72 14.77 0.72
N VAL A 89 0.15 15.38 -0.32
CA VAL A 89 -1.20 15.02 -0.82
C VAL A 89 -1.20 13.58 -1.32
N THR A 90 -0.21 13.20 -2.12
CA THR A 90 -0.12 11.84 -2.69
C THR A 90 0.22 10.79 -1.65
N ALA A 91 1.05 11.10 -0.64
CA ALA A 91 1.33 10.23 0.50
C ALA A 91 0.06 10.01 1.34
N ALA A 92 -0.69 11.08 1.63
CA ALA A 92 -1.94 11.01 2.38
C ALA A 92 -3.00 10.17 1.64
N LEU A 93 -3.15 10.39 0.33
CA LEU A 93 -4.02 9.58 -0.51
C LEU A 93 -3.61 8.11 -0.51
N PHE A 94 -2.32 7.84 -0.69
CA PHE A 94 -1.78 6.49 -0.70
C PHE A 94 -2.04 5.75 0.61
N LEU A 95 -1.77 6.41 1.75
CA LEU A 95 -2.06 5.86 3.07
C LEU A 95 -3.57 5.62 3.27
N GLY A 96 -4.41 6.57 2.87
CA GLY A 96 -5.87 6.42 2.94
C GLY A 96 -6.37 5.20 2.15
N ILE A 97 -5.81 4.96 0.96
CA ILE A 97 -6.10 3.76 0.17
C ILE A 97 -5.63 2.49 0.88
N CYS A 98 -4.45 2.50 1.50
CA CYS A 98 -3.96 1.35 2.27
C CYS A 98 -4.91 1.02 3.43
N ILE A 99 -5.30 2.03 4.20
CA ILE A 99 -6.23 1.88 5.33
C ILE A 99 -7.59 1.37 4.83
N TYR A 100 -8.13 1.94 3.75
CA TYR A 100 -9.38 1.46 3.16
C TYR A 100 -9.29 -0.02 2.77
N ASN A 101 -8.21 -0.44 2.10
CA ASN A 101 -8.03 -1.82 1.64
C ASN A 101 -7.77 -2.83 2.77
N VAL A 102 -7.43 -2.37 3.97
CA VAL A 102 -7.33 -3.20 5.18
C VAL A 102 -8.73 -3.54 5.70
N PHE A 103 -9.59 -2.53 5.77
CA PHE A 103 -10.95 -2.68 6.28
C PHE A 103 -11.91 -3.23 5.25
N HIS A 104 -11.66 -2.99 3.96
CA HIS A 104 -12.54 -3.40 2.86
C HIS A 104 -11.78 -4.25 1.85
N THR A 105 -12.24 -5.50 1.70
CA THR A 105 -11.64 -6.48 0.81
C THR A 105 -12.57 -6.79 -0.36
N PRO A 106 -12.06 -7.25 -1.51
CA PRO A 106 -12.90 -7.68 -2.64
C PRO A 106 -13.92 -8.77 -2.29
N SER A 107 -13.70 -9.55 -1.22
CA SER A 107 -14.64 -10.58 -0.73
C SER A 107 -15.91 -10.02 -0.10
N HIS A 108 -16.02 -8.71 0.15
CA HIS A 108 -17.25 -8.07 0.63
C HIS A 108 -18.31 -7.86 -0.47
N GLY A 109 -18.00 -8.19 -1.73
CA GLY A 109 -18.95 -8.17 -2.84
C GLY A 109 -18.46 -7.43 -4.09
N GLY A 110 -19.29 -7.44 -5.13
CA GLY A 110 -18.94 -6.91 -6.45
C GLY A 110 -18.54 -5.42 -6.44
N SER A 111 -19.27 -4.58 -5.70
CA SER A 111 -18.97 -3.14 -5.59
C SER A 111 -17.62 -2.87 -4.93
N TYR A 112 -17.33 -3.56 -3.81
CA TYR A 112 -16.03 -3.43 -3.13
C TYR A 112 -14.88 -3.90 -4.00
N ARG A 113 -15.07 -4.97 -4.78
CA ARG A 113 -14.08 -5.41 -5.77
C ARG A 113 -13.81 -4.35 -6.83
N ALA A 114 -14.84 -3.69 -7.36
CA ALA A 114 -14.67 -2.62 -8.34
C ALA A 114 -13.89 -1.43 -7.75
N VAL A 115 -14.27 -0.98 -6.54
CA VAL A 115 -13.58 0.10 -5.83
C VAL A 115 -12.12 -0.27 -5.57
N HIS A 116 -11.85 -1.47 -5.05
CA HIS A 116 -10.50 -1.95 -4.78
C HIS A 116 -9.60 -1.92 -6.02
N ILE A 117 -10.13 -2.28 -7.20
CA ILE A 117 -9.38 -2.23 -8.46
C ILE A 117 -9.02 -0.78 -8.84
N VAL A 118 -9.96 0.15 -8.70
CA VAL A 118 -9.72 1.57 -9.01
C VAL A 118 -8.72 2.15 -8.02
N LEU A 119 -8.94 1.98 -6.72
CA LEU A 119 -8.05 2.47 -5.68
C LEU A 119 -6.65 1.87 -5.81
N GLY A 120 -6.53 0.57 -6.13
CA GLY A 120 -5.24 -0.07 -6.36
C GLY A 120 -4.46 0.54 -7.53
N ARG A 121 -5.13 0.97 -8.60
CA ARG A 121 -4.47 1.69 -9.71
C ARG A 121 -4.03 3.09 -9.30
N MET A 122 -4.88 3.82 -8.59
CA MET A 122 -4.53 5.16 -8.09
C MET A 122 -3.35 5.08 -7.11
N ALA A 123 -3.31 4.05 -6.26
CA ALA A 123 -2.22 3.82 -5.32
C ALA A 123 -0.87 3.65 -6.03
N MET A 124 -0.81 2.91 -7.15
CA MET A 124 0.44 2.77 -7.90
C MET A 124 0.97 4.12 -8.42
N ILE A 125 0.07 4.97 -8.94
CA ILE A 125 0.44 6.30 -9.46
C ILE A 125 0.83 7.23 -8.31
N ALA A 126 0.00 7.30 -7.27
CA ALA A 126 0.22 8.14 -6.10
C ALA A 126 1.51 7.75 -5.36
N GLY A 127 1.80 6.45 -5.22
CA GLY A 127 3.01 5.95 -4.58
C GLY A 127 4.29 6.39 -5.30
N LEU A 128 4.34 6.23 -6.63
CA LEU A 128 5.49 6.64 -7.44
C LEU A 128 5.67 8.16 -7.48
N LEU A 129 4.56 8.91 -7.63
CA LEU A 129 4.59 10.37 -7.64
C LEU A 129 5.02 10.90 -6.26
N SER A 130 4.48 10.34 -5.18
CA SER A 130 4.86 10.69 -3.82
C SER A 130 6.33 10.43 -3.56
N PHE A 131 6.87 9.28 -3.96
CA PHE A 131 8.29 8.97 -3.81
C PHE A 131 9.17 9.96 -4.58
N SER A 132 8.86 10.20 -5.85
CA SER A 132 9.64 11.13 -6.70
C SER A 132 9.69 12.54 -6.10
N CYS A 133 8.54 13.10 -5.72
CA CYS A 133 8.46 14.42 -5.11
C CYS A 133 9.09 14.44 -3.70
N GLY A 134 8.95 13.36 -2.93
CA GLY A 134 9.55 13.21 -1.61
C GLY A 134 11.08 13.17 -1.66
N ALA A 135 11.65 12.50 -2.67
CA ALA A 135 13.09 12.49 -2.89
C ALA A 135 13.63 13.89 -3.23
N VAL A 136 12.95 14.63 -4.11
CA VAL A 136 13.30 16.04 -4.39
C VAL A 136 13.20 16.88 -3.12
N THR A 137 12.12 16.74 -2.35
CA THR A 137 11.94 17.46 -1.08
C THR A 137 13.08 17.16 -0.10
N ALA A 138 13.47 15.89 0.03
CA ALA A 138 14.46 15.44 1.00
C ALA A 138 15.88 15.89 0.64
N TRP A 139 16.26 15.77 -0.63
CA TRP A 139 17.64 15.94 -1.08
C TRP A 139 17.92 17.32 -1.69
N TRP A 140 16.97 17.87 -2.43
CA TRP A 140 17.11 19.16 -3.11
C TRP A 140 16.61 20.32 -2.24
N GLU A 141 15.32 20.30 -1.86
CA GLU A 141 14.72 21.39 -1.08
C GLU A 141 15.17 21.37 0.40
N ARG A 142 15.61 20.21 0.89
CA ARG A 142 16.12 19.95 2.24
C ARG A 142 15.23 20.49 3.35
N TYR A 143 13.91 20.28 3.27
CA TYR A 143 12.94 20.82 4.23
C TYR A 143 13.18 20.47 5.70
N ASN A 144 13.84 19.34 5.99
CA ASN A 144 14.18 18.91 7.35
C ASN A 144 15.61 19.32 7.76
N GLY A 145 16.53 19.52 6.81
CA GLY A 145 17.94 19.81 7.09
C GLY A 145 18.75 18.63 7.68
N HIS A 146 18.11 17.56 8.16
CA HIS A 146 18.77 16.42 8.77
C HIS A 146 19.04 15.27 7.78
N ASN A 147 20.32 14.98 7.51
CA ASN A 147 20.73 13.94 6.56
C ASN A 147 20.23 12.53 6.97
N GLY A 148 20.28 12.20 8.26
CA GLY A 148 19.81 10.90 8.75
C GLY A 148 18.31 10.68 8.51
N PHE A 149 17.51 11.75 8.58
CA PHE A 149 16.08 11.68 8.28
C PHE A 149 15.87 11.48 6.77
N ALA A 150 16.56 12.25 5.93
CA ALA A 150 16.49 12.14 4.47
C ALA A 150 16.85 10.73 3.97
N ILE A 151 17.90 10.11 4.54
CA ILE A 151 18.28 8.73 4.24
C ILE A 151 17.17 7.76 4.63
N GLY A 152 16.68 7.84 5.88
CA GLY A 152 15.64 6.94 6.39
C GLY A 152 14.35 6.96 5.56
N ILE A 153 13.84 8.16 5.22
CA ILE A 153 12.64 8.27 4.38
C ILE A 153 12.87 7.84 2.94
N THR A 154 14.10 8.00 2.42
CA THR A 154 14.43 7.54 1.05
C THR A 154 14.45 6.02 1.00
N ILE A 155 15.07 5.35 1.98
CA ILE A 155 15.05 3.88 2.10
C ILE A 155 13.61 3.38 2.18
N GLY A 156 12.80 3.99 3.03
CA GLY A 156 11.37 3.68 3.14
C GLY A 156 10.60 3.86 1.83
N GLY A 157 10.88 4.94 1.10
CA GLY A 157 10.28 5.22 -0.20
C GLY A 157 10.69 4.23 -1.29
N VAL A 158 11.96 3.81 -1.31
CA VAL A 158 12.45 2.77 -2.24
C VAL A 158 11.79 1.44 -1.93
N ASP A 159 11.76 1.03 -0.66
CA ASP A 159 11.10 -0.20 -0.23
C ASP A 159 9.61 -0.18 -0.63
N GLN A 160 8.91 0.93 -0.36
CA GLN A 160 7.53 1.15 -0.78
C GLN A 160 7.33 0.91 -2.29
N VAL A 161 8.16 1.52 -3.14
CA VAL A 161 8.05 1.37 -4.61
C VAL A 161 8.35 -0.07 -5.03
N CYS A 162 9.40 -0.69 -4.46
CA CYS A 162 9.77 -2.08 -4.75
C CYS A 162 8.65 -3.06 -4.38
N THR A 163 8.06 -2.94 -3.19
CA THR A 163 6.99 -3.83 -2.73
C THR A 163 5.68 -3.60 -3.49
N GLN A 164 5.38 -2.36 -3.91
CA GLN A 164 4.25 -2.05 -4.80
C GLN A 164 4.41 -2.72 -6.16
N LEU A 165 5.57 -2.52 -6.81
CA LEU A 165 5.86 -3.12 -8.11
C LEU A 165 5.86 -4.65 -8.04
N TYR A 166 6.43 -5.22 -6.97
CA TYR A 166 6.38 -6.66 -6.71
C TYR A 166 4.93 -7.15 -6.59
N GLY A 167 4.11 -6.52 -5.76
CA GLY A 167 2.72 -6.90 -5.59
C GLY A 167 1.91 -6.78 -6.89
N TRP A 168 2.15 -5.72 -7.68
CA TRP A 168 1.53 -5.53 -8.99
C TRP A 168 1.96 -6.60 -10.00
N TYR A 169 3.25 -6.91 -10.05
CA TYR A 169 3.80 -7.95 -10.92
C TYR A 169 3.19 -9.32 -10.60
N GLN A 170 3.12 -9.68 -9.32
CA GLN A 170 2.62 -10.98 -8.88
C GLN A 170 1.15 -11.21 -9.24
N ILE A 171 0.30 -10.18 -9.13
CA ILE A 171 -1.12 -10.30 -9.52
C ILE A 171 -1.32 -10.30 -11.03
N ARG A 172 -0.50 -9.55 -11.78
CA ARG A 172 -0.63 -9.43 -13.25
C ARG A 172 -0.04 -10.60 -14.01
N ARG A 173 1.18 -11.02 -13.65
CA ARG A 173 1.91 -12.05 -14.39
C ARG A 173 1.64 -13.45 -13.84
N ASN A 174 1.69 -13.60 -12.52
CA ASN A 174 1.65 -14.92 -11.87
C ASN A 174 0.29 -15.29 -11.31
N ARG A 175 -0.70 -14.36 -11.36
CA ARG A 175 -2.03 -14.50 -10.75
C ARG A 175 -1.96 -14.94 -9.27
N ASN A 176 -0.86 -14.63 -8.59
CA ASN A 176 -0.59 -15.12 -7.24
C ASN A 176 -1.08 -14.10 -6.21
N VAL A 177 -2.29 -14.34 -5.71
CA VAL A 177 -2.95 -13.47 -4.73
C VAL A 177 -2.20 -13.41 -3.41
N GLN A 178 -1.59 -14.51 -2.96
CA GLN A 178 -0.87 -14.53 -1.68
C GLN A 178 0.40 -13.66 -1.72
N LYS A 179 1.18 -13.77 -2.80
CA LYS A 179 2.37 -12.90 -2.99
C LYS A 179 1.99 -11.45 -3.22
N HIS A 180 0.86 -11.18 -3.88
CA HIS A 180 0.31 -9.83 -3.99
C HIS A 180 -0.04 -9.24 -2.62
N LYS A 181 -0.78 -9.99 -1.78
CA LYS A 181 -1.10 -9.61 -0.41
C LYS A 181 0.16 -9.30 0.40
N PHE A 182 1.20 -10.12 0.26
CA PHE A 182 2.49 -9.90 0.92
C PHE A 182 3.13 -8.57 0.50
N GLY A 183 3.17 -8.29 -0.81
CA GLY A 183 3.68 -7.01 -1.32
C GLY A 183 2.91 -5.81 -0.77
N MET A 184 1.58 -5.88 -0.74
CA MET A 184 0.75 -4.77 -0.22
C MET A 184 0.89 -4.59 1.29
N ALA A 185 0.94 -5.68 2.06
CA ALA A 185 1.16 -5.61 3.50
C ALA A 185 2.55 -5.05 3.83
N SER A 186 3.59 -5.49 3.10
CA SER A 186 4.95 -4.96 3.24
C SER A 186 5.01 -3.48 2.91
N THR A 187 4.32 -3.06 1.84
CA THR A 187 4.22 -1.65 1.45
C THR A 187 3.66 -0.78 2.59
N PHE A 188 2.62 -1.26 3.27
CA PHE A 188 2.07 -0.52 4.41
C PHE A 188 3.03 -0.49 5.59
N PHE A 189 3.47 -1.66 6.07
CA PHE A 189 4.23 -1.78 7.31
C PHE A 189 5.64 -1.21 7.22
N PHE A 190 6.32 -1.36 6.09
CA PHE A 190 7.70 -0.90 5.90
C PHE A 190 7.78 0.38 5.09
N GLY A 191 6.92 0.57 4.08
CA GLY A 191 6.89 1.80 3.29
C GLY A 191 6.20 2.95 4.02
N CYS A 192 4.92 2.79 4.35
CA CYS A 192 4.14 3.89 4.92
C CYS A 192 4.49 4.20 6.38
N LEU A 193 4.70 3.17 7.21
CA LEU A 193 4.89 3.39 8.65
C LEU A 193 6.30 3.86 9.03
N ILE A 194 7.34 3.61 8.23
CA ILE A 194 8.74 3.96 8.60
C ILE A 194 8.96 5.46 8.78
N ALA A 195 8.34 6.30 7.94
CA ALA A 195 8.37 7.76 8.08
C ALA A 195 7.70 8.23 9.38
N MET A 196 6.79 7.44 9.92
CA MET A 196 6.10 7.71 11.18
C MET A 196 6.98 7.34 12.36
N TRP A 197 7.62 6.16 12.29
CA TRP A 197 8.56 5.69 13.31
C TRP A 197 9.71 6.67 13.52
N THR A 198 10.29 7.17 12.43
CA THR A 198 11.36 8.20 12.45
C THR A 198 10.95 9.53 13.10
N ARG A 199 9.67 9.74 13.41
CA ARG A 199 9.16 10.94 14.09
C ARG A 199 8.60 10.68 15.47
N ILE A 200 7.91 9.56 15.66
CA ILE A 200 7.30 9.23 16.96
C ILE A 200 8.37 8.85 17.99
N VAL A 201 9.41 8.11 17.60
CA VAL A 201 10.44 7.64 18.53
C VAL A 201 11.22 8.82 19.13
N PRO A 202 11.71 9.80 18.34
CA PRO A 202 12.29 11.01 18.92
C PRO A 202 11.30 11.81 19.79
N SER A 203 10.03 11.87 19.38
CA SER A 203 9.00 12.61 20.13
C SER A 203 8.70 11.99 21.50
N LEU A 204 8.73 10.66 21.62
CA LEU A 204 8.46 9.95 22.88
C LEU A 204 9.71 9.81 23.76
N GLY A 205 10.89 9.65 23.17
CA GLY A 205 12.12 9.37 23.91
C GLY A 205 12.79 10.60 24.51
N GLY A 206 12.31 11.82 24.23
CA GLY A 206 12.96 13.07 24.66
C GLY A 206 14.35 13.31 24.05
N ALA A 207 14.90 12.34 23.32
CA ALA A 207 16.09 12.49 22.51
C ALA A 207 15.76 13.46 21.37
N GLY A 208 16.37 14.64 21.39
CA GLY A 208 16.21 15.61 20.31
C GLY A 208 16.45 14.97 18.95
N GLU A 209 15.74 15.45 17.92
CA GLU A 209 15.90 15.04 16.52
C GLU A 209 17.37 15.16 16.03
N SER A 210 18.24 15.82 16.80
CA SER A 210 19.67 16.04 16.58
C SER A 210 20.58 14.87 16.99
N SER A 211 20.10 13.84 17.68
CA SER A 211 20.97 12.71 18.04
C SER A 211 21.25 11.83 16.80
N ALA A 212 22.53 11.52 16.54
CA ALA A 212 22.94 10.67 15.42
C ALA A 212 22.30 9.27 15.43
N TRP A 213 21.92 8.80 16.62
CA TRP A 213 21.32 7.48 16.86
C TRP A 213 19.79 7.46 16.80
N GLY A 214 19.12 8.62 16.89
CA GLY A 214 17.66 8.71 16.87
C GLY A 214 17.05 8.07 15.63
N PRO A 215 17.43 8.49 14.40
CA PRO A 215 16.84 7.93 13.18
C PRO A 215 17.13 6.44 12.96
N PRO A 216 18.37 5.91 13.15
CA PRO A 216 18.62 4.47 13.04
C PRO A 216 17.80 3.62 14.02
N VAL A 217 17.71 4.04 15.28
CA VAL A 217 16.90 3.34 16.30
C VAL A 217 15.42 3.36 15.91
N ALA A 218 14.92 4.50 15.45
CA ALA A 218 13.55 4.63 15.00
C ALA A 218 13.22 3.72 13.80
N VAL A 219 14.12 3.65 12.82
CA VAL A 219 14.00 2.71 11.69
C VAL A 219 13.99 1.27 12.19
N ALA A 220 14.91 0.90 13.09
CA ALA A 220 14.97 -0.46 13.65
C ALA A 220 13.67 -0.85 14.37
N ILE A 221 13.12 0.04 15.21
CA ILE A 221 11.82 -0.17 15.87
C ILE A 221 10.71 -0.34 14.84
N GLY A 222 10.69 0.51 13.80
CA GLY A 222 9.72 0.40 12.72
C GLY A 222 9.82 -0.93 11.96
N MET A 223 11.03 -1.43 11.72
CA MET A 223 11.25 -2.73 11.09
C MET A 223 10.77 -3.89 11.98
N ILE A 224 11.04 -3.86 13.29
CA ILE A 224 10.52 -4.87 14.24
C ILE A 224 9.00 -4.85 14.24
N PHE A 225 8.40 -3.66 14.34
CA PHE A 225 6.95 -3.50 14.28
C PHE A 225 6.38 -4.05 12.97
N GLY A 226 7.00 -3.72 11.83
CA GLY A 226 6.58 -4.19 10.53
C GLY A 226 6.66 -5.70 10.38
N LEU A 227 7.71 -6.33 10.92
CA LEU A 227 7.84 -7.80 10.94
C LEU A 227 6.75 -8.45 11.79
N LEU A 228 6.45 -7.90 12.97
CA LEU A 228 5.38 -8.41 13.84
C LEU A 228 4.01 -8.23 13.20
N GLY A 229 3.74 -7.06 12.61
CA GLY A 229 2.51 -6.77 11.88
C GLY A 229 2.31 -7.67 10.67
N LEU A 230 3.37 -7.90 9.89
CA LEU A 230 3.35 -8.82 8.75
C LEU A 230 3.11 -10.27 9.20
N ARG A 231 3.81 -10.75 10.23
CA ARG A 231 3.57 -12.08 10.80
C ARG A 231 2.14 -12.24 11.29
N ALA A 232 1.61 -11.24 12.00
CA ALA A 232 0.26 -11.25 12.51
C ALA A 232 -0.79 -11.22 11.39
N ALA A 233 -0.54 -10.45 10.32
CA ALA A 233 -1.34 -10.50 9.11
C ALA A 233 -1.37 -11.95 8.62
N PHE A 234 -0.24 -12.57 8.27
CA PHE A 234 -0.24 -13.92 7.67
C PHE A 234 -0.67 -15.07 8.60
N LYS A 235 -0.75 -14.86 9.92
CA LYS A 235 -1.26 -15.86 10.87
C LYS A 235 -2.78 -15.94 10.90
N GLN A 236 -3.49 -14.85 10.65
CA GLN A 236 -4.94 -14.91 10.44
C GLN A 236 -5.18 -15.72 9.17
N LYS A 237 -6.09 -16.71 9.16
CA LYS A 237 -6.43 -17.42 7.92
C LYS A 237 -7.07 -16.41 6.97
N TRP A 238 -6.30 -15.92 6.00
CA TRP A 238 -6.81 -15.10 4.89
C TRP A 238 -7.52 -16.04 3.91
N ILE A 239 -8.76 -16.39 4.21
CA ILE A 239 -9.65 -17.14 3.31
C ILE A 239 -10.07 -16.20 2.19
#